data_AF-A0A951VLF2-F1
#
_entry.id   AF-A0A951VLF2-F1
#
_cell.length_a   1.000
_cell.length_b   1.000
_cell.length_c   1.000
_cell.angle_alpha   90.00
_cell.angle_beta   90.00
_cell.angle_gamma   90.00
#
_symmetry.space_group_name_H-M   'P 1'
#
loop_
_entity.id
_entity.type
_entity.pdbx_description
1 polymer ?
#
loop_
_entity_poly.entity_id
_entity_poly.type
_entity_poly.pdbx_seq_one_letter_code
_entity_poly.pdbx_strand_id
1 'polypeptide(L)'
;KVAVNTAAIKRPVLISEIANRFGKQCMVLSIQAKRKNNSWVAAYDSAREYTDMNVVEWAQKAVELGAGEILLTSVDQEGTQKGLDNNIIKLVTQSVNIPVIACGGLGNSSHFVSALKSGAQGVAVAHALHFNKITVSALKKDAIENHIDIRPI
;
A
#
# COMPACT_ATOMS: atom_id res chain seq x y z
N LYS A 1 -13.97 -4.77 5.07
CA LYS A 1 -13.29 -4.34 3.82
C LYS A 1 -12.92 -5.58 3.01
N VAL A 2 -12.89 -5.48 1.68
CA VAL A 2 -12.40 -6.53 0.78
C VAL A 2 -11.26 -5.98 -0.07
N ALA A 3 -10.15 -6.70 -0.12
CA ALA A 3 -9.00 -6.35 -0.96
C ALA A 3 -9.03 -7.19 -2.23
N VAL A 4 -8.97 -6.54 -3.40
CA VAL A 4 -8.90 -7.24 -4.70
C VAL A 4 -7.73 -6.70 -5.51
N ASN A 5 -6.98 -7.59 -6.16
CA ASN A 5 -5.89 -7.24 -7.08
C ASN A 5 -6.17 -7.83 -8.48
N THR A 6 -5.81 -9.09 -8.70
CA THR A 6 -5.91 -9.77 -10.01
C THR A 6 -7.28 -9.62 -10.67
N ALA A 7 -8.37 -9.75 -9.90
CA ALA A 7 -9.72 -9.61 -10.41
C ALA A 7 -10.04 -8.18 -10.89
N ALA A 8 -9.55 -7.15 -10.18
CA ALA A 8 -9.73 -5.77 -10.60
C ALA A 8 -8.86 -5.42 -11.82
N ILE A 9 -7.64 -5.96 -11.92
CA ILE A 9 -6.80 -5.79 -13.12
C ILE A 9 -7.49 -6.41 -14.33
N LYS A 10 -8.03 -7.62 -14.21
CA LYS A 10 -8.70 -8.32 -15.32
C LYS A 10 -10.07 -7.73 -15.67
N ARG A 11 -10.79 -7.16 -14.70
CA ARG A 11 -12.11 -6.56 -14.88
C ARG A 11 -12.29 -5.34 -13.96
N PRO A 12 -11.82 -4.14 -14.37
CA PRO A 12 -11.83 -2.94 -13.53
C PRO A 12 -13.22 -2.54 -13.01
N VAL A 13 -14.29 -2.83 -13.77
CA VAL A 13 -15.69 -2.57 -13.38
C VAL A 13 -16.09 -3.26 -12.07
N LEU A 14 -15.41 -4.34 -11.67
CA LEU A 14 -15.61 -5.00 -10.37
C LEU A 14 -15.45 -4.02 -9.19
N ILE A 15 -14.53 -3.05 -9.29
CA ILE A 15 -14.33 -2.03 -8.27
C ILE A 15 -15.64 -1.25 -8.06
N SER A 16 -16.26 -0.81 -9.15
CA SER A 16 -17.53 -0.07 -9.10
C SER A 16 -18.69 -0.92 -8.59
N GLU A 17 -18.76 -2.20 -8.96
CA GLU A 17 -19.79 -3.11 -8.46
C GLU A 17 -19.72 -3.26 -6.93
N ILE A 18 -18.51 -3.48 -6.39
CA ILE A 18 -18.31 -3.60 -4.94
C ILE A 18 -18.61 -2.26 -4.25
N ALA A 19 -18.08 -1.15 -4.78
CA ALA A 19 -18.27 0.18 -4.22
C ALA A 19 -19.74 0.61 -4.21
N ASN A 20 -20.49 0.35 -5.28
CA ASN A 20 -21.91 0.70 -5.37
C ASN A 20 -22.77 -0.18 -4.46
N ARG A 21 -22.39 -1.44 -4.24
CA ARG A 21 -23.17 -2.36 -3.40
C ARG A 21 -22.91 -2.17 -1.90
N PHE A 22 -21.68 -1.91 -1.51
CA PHE A 22 -21.25 -1.93 -0.10
C PHE A 22 -20.64 -0.61 0.40
N GLY A 23 -20.52 0.39 -0.48
CA GLY A 23 -19.86 1.66 -0.22
C GLY A 23 -18.35 1.62 -0.51
N LYS A 24 -17.79 2.77 -0.93
CA LYS A 24 -16.37 2.91 -1.30
C LYS A 24 -15.43 2.47 -0.18
N GLN A 25 -15.77 2.76 1.08
CA GLN A 25 -14.97 2.40 2.26
C GLN A 25 -14.76 0.89 2.44
N CYS A 26 -15.62 0.06 1.82
CA CYS A 26 -15.48 -1.39 1.84
C CYS A 26 -14.51 -1.91 0.77
N MET A 27 -14.23 -1.12 -0.27
CA MET A 27 -13.48 -1.50 -1.47
C MET A 27 -12.00 -1.08 -1.35
N VAL A 28 -11.12 -2.05 -1.10
CA VAL A 28 -9.67 -1.85 -1.04
C VAL A 28 -9.05 -2.36 -2.33
N LEU A 29 -8.39 -1.49 -3.10
CA LEU A 29 -7.58 -1.96 -4.22
C LEU A 29 -6.22 -2.40 -3.68
N SER A 30 -5.86 -3.68 -3.89
CA SER A 30 -4.49 -4.13 -3.64
C SER A 30 -3.68 -3.94 -4.92
N ILE A 31 -2.63 -3.13 -4.84
CA ILE A 31 -1.70 -2.87 -5.95
C ILE A 31 -0.36 -3.51 -5.58
N GLN A 32 0.07 -4.46 -6.40
CA GLN A 32 1.43 -5.00 -6.35
C GLN A 32 2.28 -4.24 -7.37
N ALA A 33 3.13 -3.34 -6.89
CA ALA A 33 3.97 -2.48 -7.72
C ALA A 33 5.32 -3.16 -7.97
N LYS A 34 5.63 -3.42 -9.25
CA LYS A 34 6.93 -3.97 -9.67
C LYS A 34 7.70 -2.90 -10.44
N ARG A 35 8.96 -2.66 -10.07
CA ARG A 35 9.82 -1.72 -10.79
C ARG A 35 10.13 -2.25 -12.20
N LYS A 36 9.89 -1.40 -13.21
CA LYS A 36 10.20 -1.66 -14.62
C LYS A 36 10.86 -0.40 -15.17
N ASN A 37 12.16 -0.46 -15.43
CA ASN A 37 12.98 0.70 -15.82
C ASN A 37 12.89 1.85 -14.79
N ASN A 38 12.41 3.02 -15.22
CA ASN A 38 12.28 4.23 -14.39
C ASN A 38 10.86 4.41 -13.79
N SER A 39 9.99 3.40 -13.89
CA SER A 39 8.63 3.45 -13.37
C SER A 39 8.24 2.15 -12.65
N TRP A 40 6.97 2.04 -12.26
CA TRP A 40 6.39 0.84 -11.67
C TRP A 40 5.17 0.41 -12.48
N VAL A 41 5.06 -0.90 -12.72
CA VAL A 41 3.91 -1.51 -13.36
C VAL A 41 3.10 -2.34 -12.37
N ALA A 42 1.80 -2.44 -12.60
CA ALA A 42 0.92 -3.26 -11.78
C ALA A 42 1.13 -4.75 -12.08
N ALA A 43 1.41 -5.52 -11.04
CA ALA A 43 1.59 -6.96 -11.07
C ALA A 43 0.34 -7.69 -10.56
N TYR A 44 0.12 -8.90 -11.05
CA TYR A 44 -1.00 -9.75 -10.69
C TYR A 44 -0.57 -11.20 -10.58
N ASP A 45 -1.52 -12.05 -10.19
CA ASP A 45 -1.30 -13.48 -9.96
C ASP A 45 -0.12 -13.75 -9.00
N SER A 46 -0.17 -13.09 -7.84
CA SER A 46 0.89 -13.13 -6.82
C SER A 46 2.24 -12.64 -7.33
N ALA A 47 2.22 -11.51 -8.07
CA ALA A 47 3.37 -10.89 -8.68
C ALA A 47 4.18 -11.77 -9.65
N ARG A 48 3.55 -12.83 -10.20
CA ARG A 48 4.15 -13.69 -11.24
C ARG A 48 3.98 -13.10 -12.64
N GLU A 49 2.91 -12.34 -12.83
CA GLU A 49 2.55 -11.73 -14.09
C GLU A 49 2.53 -10.20 -13.97
N TYR A 50 2.87 -9.51 -15.06
CA TYR A 50 2.98 -8.06 -15.09
C TYR A 50 2.11 -7.48 -16.20
N THR A 51 1.48 -6.34 -15.92
CA THR A 51 0.79 -5.54 -16.93
C THR A 51 1.74 -4.47 -17.47
N ASP A 52 1.28 -3.72 -18.47
CA ASP A 52 1.92 -2.46 -18.89
C ASP A 52 1.28 -1.22 -18.25
N MET A 53 0.33 -1.41 -17.32
CA MET A 53 -0.32 -0.30 -16.61
C MET A 53 0.65 0.31 -15.61
N ASN A 54 0.87 1.62 -15.72
CA ASN A 54 1.59 2.37 -14.71
C ASN A 54 0.82 2.35 -13.38
N VAL A 55 1.53 2.11 -12.27
CA VAL A 55 0.91 2.02 -10.93
C VAL A 55 0.17 3.30 -10.52
N VAL A 56 0.71 4.47 -10.86
CA VAL A 56 0.12 5.77 -10.51
C VAL A 56 -1.19 5.98 -11.28
N GLU A 57 -1.18 5.71 -12.58
CA GLU A 57 -2.37 5.79 -13.44
C GLU A 57 -3.43 4.78 -13.01
N TRP A 58 -3.02 3.55 -12.67
CA TRP A 58 -3.92 2.53 -12.18
C TRP A 58 -4.58 2.92 -10.84
N ALA A 59 -3.82 3.51 -9.92
CA ALA A 59 -4.34 4.01 -8.66
C ALA A 59 -5.40 5.11 -8.90
N GLN A 60 -5.12 6.08 -9.77
CA GLN A 60 -6.08 7.12 -10.14
C GLN A 60 -7.35 6.53 -10.76
N LYS A 61 -7.19 5.59 -11.69
CA LYS A 61 -8.33 4.93 -12.34
C LYS A 61 -9.21 4.19 -11.34
N ALA A 62 -8.60 3.54 -10.37
CA ALA A 62 -9.32 2.81 -9.34
C ALA A 62 -10.14 3.74 -8.41
N VAL A 63 -9.60 4.91 -8.09
CA VAL A 63 -10.33 5.94 -7.33
C VAL A 63 -11.56 6.42 -8.11
N GLU A 64 -11.43 6.69 -9.42
CA GLU A 64 -12.56 7.03 -10.28
C GLU A 64 -13.64 5.94 -10.26
N LEU A 65 -13.21 4.67 -10.26
CA LEU A 65 -14.10 3.51 -10.23
C LEU A 65 -14.72 3.25 -8.85
N GLY A 66 -14.29 3.94 -7.79
CA GLY A 66 -14.88 3.85 -6.46
C GLY A 66 -14.08 3.10 -5.41
N ALA A 67 -12.78 2.84 -5.63
CA ALA A 67 -11.90 2.38 -4.56
C ALA A 67 -11.89 3.40 -3.40
N GLY A 68 -12.00 2.92 -2.15
CA GLY A 68 -11.98 3.78 -0.96
C GLY A 68 -10.68 3.72 -0.18
N GLU A 69 -9.80 2.77 -0.48
CA GLU A 69 -8.46 2.64 0.11
C GLU A 69 -7.55 1.85 -0.84
N ILE A 70 -6.25 2.13 -0.81
CA ILE A 70 -5.25 1.38 -1.57
C ILE A 70 -4.33 0.65 -0.60
N LEU A 71 -4.13 -0.65 -0.82
CA LEU A 71 -3.05 -1.42 -0.21
C LEU A 71 -1.92 -1.54 -1.22
N LEU A 72 -0.86 -0.76 -1.01
CA LEU A 72 0.29 -0.66 -1.92
C LEU A 72 1.43 -1.55 -1.43
N THR A 73 1.73 -2.60 -2.20
CA THR A 73 2.86 -3.50 -1.95
C THR A 73 3.96 -3.26 -2.98
N SER A 74 5.18 -2.93 -2.53
CA SER A 74 6.35 -2.96 -3.42
C SER A 74 6.87 -4.39 -3.54
N VAL A 75 6.74 -4.97 -4.74
CA VAL A 75 7.20 -6.34 -5.01
C VAL A 75 8.71 -6.47 -4.81
N ASP A 76 9.46 -5.42 -5.11
CA ASP A 76 10.93 -5.42 -4.99
C ASP A 76 11.42 -5.38 -3.54
N GLN A 77 10.61 -4.82 -2.63
CA GLN A 77 10.96 -4.72 -1.20
C GLN A 77 10.29 -5.78 -0.34
N GLU A 78 9.29 -6.50 -0.85
CA GLU A 78 8.60 -7.55 -0.10
C GLU A 78 9.58 -8.61 0.43
N GLY A 79 9.46 -8.93 1.72
CA GLY A 79 10.36 -9.88 2.40
C GLY A 79 11.81 -9.43 2.66
N THR A 80 12.28 -8.30 2.12
CA THR A 80 13.72 -7.92 2.21
C THR A 80 14.13 -7.42 3.58
N GLN A 81 13.19 -6.89 4.39
CA GLN A 81 13.45 -6.18 5.65
C GLN A 81 14.38 -4.96 5.50
N LYS A 82 14.58 -4.43 4.28
CA LYS A 82 15.49 -3.30 3.98
C LYS A 82 14.80 -1.94 3.91
N GLY A 83 13.49 -1.87 4.17
CA GLY A 83 12.70 -0.66 4.08
C GLY A 83 11.55 -0.79 3.09
N LEU A 84 10.52 0.03 3.28
CA LEU A 84 9.46 0.19 2.29
C LEU A 84 9.95 1.07 1.14
N ASP A 85 9.30 0.96 -0.01
CA ASP A 85 9.61 1.79 -1.17
C ASP A 85 8.96 3.18 -1.03
N ASN A 86 9.67 4.09 -0.37
CA ASN A 86 9.23 5.46 -0.11
C ASN A 86 8.94 6.25 -1.40
N ASN A 87 9.59 5.91 -2.52
CA ASN A 87 9.39 6.63 -3.78
C ASN A 87 8.01 6.35 -4.36
N ILE A 88 7.61 5.07 -4.47
CA ILE A 88 6.28 4.72 -4.98
C ILE A 88 5.17 5.11 -4.01
N ILE A 89 5.43 5.02 -2.69
CA ILE A 89 4.49 5.53 -1.67
C ILE A 89 4.20 7.00 -1.92
N LYS A 90 5.24 7.83 -2.07
CA LYS A 90 5.10 9.26 -2.31
C LYS A 90 4.35 9.54 -3.61
N LEU A 91 4.70 8.85 -4.70
CA LEU A 91 4.04 9.07 -5.99
C LEU A 91 2.54 8.73 -5.97
N VAL A 92 2.17 7.59 -5.36
CA VAL A 92 0.77 7.18 -5.29
C VAL A 92 -0.02 8.06 -4.33
N THR A 93 0.53 8.39 -3.16
CA THR A 93 -0.16 9.24 -2.17
C THR A 93 -0.39 10.67 -2.67
N GLN A 94 0.49 11.17 -3.54
CA GLN A 94 0.31 12.47 -4.20
C GLN A 94 -0.70 12.44 -5.36
N SER A 95 -0.99 11.27 -5.93
CA SER A 95 -1.87 11.15 -7.10
C SER A 95 -3.33 10.84 -6.76
N VAL A 96 -3.62 10.43 -5.51
CA VAL A 96 -4.96 10.04 -5.05
C VAL A 96 -5.36 10.76 -3.77
N ASN A 97 -6.66 10.86 -3.52
CA ASN A 97 -7.24 11.51 -2.34
C ASN A 97 -7.85 10.52 -1.33
N ILE A 98 -7.56 9.23 -1.48
CA ILE A 98 -7.99 8.16 -0.56
C ILE A 98 -6.79 7.63 0.25
N PRO A 99 -7.02 7.00 1.41
CA PRO A 99 -5.94 6.42 2.21
C PRO A 99 -5.12 5.38 1.44
N VAL A 100 -3.80 5.44 1.58
CA VAL A 100 -2.82 4.49 1.05
C VAL A 100 -2.11 3.80 2.22
N ILE A 101 -2.25 2.48 2.28
CA ILE A 101 -1.58 1.62 3.25
C ILE A 101 -0.35 1.01 2.57
N ALA A 102 0.83 1.36 3.06
CA ALA A 102 2.09 0.82 2.54
C ALA A 102 2.37 -0.58 3.10
N CYS A 103 2.92 -1.46 2.27
CA CYS A 103 3.22 -2.84 2.62
C CYS A 103 4.52 -3.31 1.94
N GLY A 104 5.23 -4.23 2.60
CA GLY A 104 6.43 -4.90 2.07
C GLY A 104 7.75 -4.21 2.44
N GLY A 105 8.63 -4.95 3.13
CA GLY A 105 10.02 -4.54 3.39
C GLY A 105 10.32 -3.93 4.76
N LEU A 106 9.34 -3.80 5.66
CA LEU A 106 9.60 -3.29 7.01
C LEU A 106 10.53 -4.24 7.80
N GLY A 107 11.57 -3.67 8.41
CA GLY A 107 12.60 -4.41 9.15
C GLY A 107 12.97 -3.78 10.50
N ASN A 108 12.78 -2.47 10.63
CA ASN A 108 12.94 -1.71 11.87
C ASN A 108 11.86 -0.60 11.92
N SER A 109 11.81 0.12 13.03
CA SER A 109 10.86 1.21 13.26
C SER A 109 11.14 2.47 12.45
N SER A 110 12.39 2.74 12.05
CA SER A 110 12.69 3.89 11.19
C SER A 110 12.07 3.73 9.80
N HIS A 111 11.95 2.50 9.29
CA HIS A 111 11.23 2.20 8.04
C HIS A 111 9.73 2.56 8.14
N PHE A 112 9.11 2.36 9.31
CA PHE A 112 7.73 2.77 9.57
C PHE A 112 7.57 4.28 9.50
N VAL A 113 8.42 5.01 10.26
CA VAL A 113 8.44 6.48 10.26
C VAL A 113 8.69 7.03 8.86
N SER A 114 9.62 6.45 8.10
CA SER A 114 9.94 6.93 6.74
C SER A 114 8.77 6.76 5.77
N ALA A 115 8.01 5.66 5.88
CA ALA A 115 6.84 5.43 5.04
C ALA A 115 5.72 6.44 5.33
N LEU A 116 5.47 6.73 6.62
CA LEU A 116 4.48 7.74 7.03
C LEU A 116 4.90 9.16 6.57
N LYS A 117 6.18 9.52 6.75
CA LYS A 117 6.73 10.79 6.23
C LYS A 117 6.67 10.89 4.70
N SER A 118 6.63 9.75 4.00
CA SER A 118 6.47 9.69 2.54
C SER A 118 5.02 9.80 2.08
N GLY A 119 4.06 9.93 3.01
CA GLY A 119 2.65 10.17 2.71
C GLY A 119 1.72 9.00 2.99
N ALA A 120 2.22 7.82 3.39
CA ALA A 120 1.36 6.70 3.73
C ALA A 120 0.48 7.02 4.95
N GLN A 121 -0.82 6.70 4.87
CA GLN A 121 -1.77 6.86 5.97
C GLN A 121 -1.79 5.63 6.91
N GLY A 122 -1.10 4.56 6.53
CA GLY A 122 -0.86 3.40 7.38
C GLY A 122 0.21 2.49 6.81
N VAL A 123 0.69 1.56 7.63
CA VAL A 123 1.68 0.55 7.22
C VAL A 123 1.21 -0.83 7.68
N ALA A 124 1.11 -1.78 6.75
CA ALA A 124 0.82 -3.17 7.05
C ALA A 124 2.12 -3.92 7.36
N VAL A 125 2.14 -4.64 8.48
CA VAL A 125 3.34 -5.36 8.97
C VAL A 125 2.96 -6.78 9.35
N ALA A 126 3.67 -7.77 8.79
CA ALA A 126 3.48 -9.18 9.11
C ALA A 126 4.71 -9.76 9.84
N HIS A 127 5.79 -10.03 9.10
CA HIS A 127 6.98 -10.75 9.59
C HIS A 127 7.56 -10.19 10.90
N ALA A 128 7.78 -8.87 10.96
CA ALA A 128 8.42 -8.24 12.11
C ALA A 128 7.58 -8.34 13.41
N LEU A 129 6.24 -8.31 13.28
CA LEU A 129 5.35 -8.47 14.42
C LEU A 129 5.17 -9.95 14.79
N HIS A 130 5.01 -10.83 13.80
CA HIS A 130 4.77 -12.26 14.03
C HIS A 130 5.93 -12.93 14.79
N PHE A 131 7.17 -12.55 14.47
CA PHE A 131 8.37 -13.07 15.13
C PHE A 131 8.89 -12.17 16.26
N ASN A 132 8.06 -11.24 16.78
CA ASN A 132 8.41 -10.33 17.88
C ASN A 132 9.74 -9.57 17.68
N LYS A 133 10.14 -9.31 16.42
CA LYS A 133 11.33 -8.48 16.12
C LYS A 133 11.09 -7.03 16.50
N ILE A 134 9.84 -6.58 16.40
CA ILE A 134 9.37 -5.25 16.76
C ILE A 134 7.98 -5.40 17.38
N THR A 135 7.64 -4.55 18.33
CA THR A 135 6.28 -4.48 18.90
C THR A 135 5.50 -3.30 18.35
N VAL A 136 4.17 -3.38 18.37
CA VAL A 136 3.31 -2.25 18.02
C VAL A 136 3.62 -1.03 18.90
N SER A 137 3.90 -1.24 20.19
CA SER A 137 4.29 -0.18 21.12
C SER A 137 5.58 0.52 20.72
N ALA A 138 6.60 -0.23 20.25
CA ALA A 138 7.84 0.35 19.75
C ALA A 138 7.62 1.19 18.48
N LEU A 139 6.83 0.70 17.52
CA LEU A 139 6.48 1.46 16.31
C LEU A 139 5.77 2.77 16.64
N LYS A 140 4.81 2.73 17.58
CA LYS A 140 4.08 3.92 18.01
C LYS A 140 4.96 4.91 18.75
N LYS A 141 5.83 4.44 19.64
CA LYS A 141 6.78 5.29 20.36
C LYS A 141 7.67 6.07 19.39
N ASP A 142 8.27 5.38 18.44
CA ASP A 142 9.16 6.02 17.45
C ASP A 142 8.40 7.01 16.55
N ALA A 143 7.13 6.74 16.23
CA ALA A 143 6.29 7.68 15.49
C ALA A 143 6.00 8.95 16.29
N ILE A 144 5.66 8.82 17.58
CA ILE A 144 5.42 9.96 18.49
C ILE A 144 6.69 10.79 18.66
N GLU A 145 7.85 10.14 18.86
CA GLU A 145 9.16 10.82 18.95
C GLU A 145 9.52 11.56 17.66
N ASN A 146 8.95 11.15 16.52
CA ASN A 146 9.08 11.82 15.22
C ASN A 146 7.93 12.78 14.91
N HIS A 147 7.13 13.17 15.90
CA HIS A 147 6.00 14.09 15.78
C HIS A 147 4.92 13.66 14.78
N ILE A 148 4.70 12.35 14.65
CA ILE A 148 3.62 11.79 13.83
C ILE A 148 2.44 11.50 14.75
N ASP A 149 1.27 12.05 14.40
CA ASP A 149 0.03 11.79 15.12
C ASP A 149 -0.40 10.33 14.91
N ILE A 150 -0.52 9.60 16.01
CA ILE A 150 -0.86 8.18 16.02
C ILE A 150 -1.73 7.88 17.22
N ARG A 151 -2.63 6.90 17.07
CA ARG A 151 -3.49 6.48 18.18
C ARG A 151 -2.62 6.04 19.37
N PRO A 152 -2.85 6.58 20.59
CA PRO A 152 -2.13 6.16 21.78
C PRO A 152 -2.32 4.66 22.06
N ILE A 153 -1.43 4.14 22.90
CA ILE A 153 -1.44 2.74 23.35
C ILE A 153 -2.55 2.56 24.37
#